data_AF-A0A5C3K8G7-F1
#
_entry.id   AF-A0A5C3K8G7-F1
#
_cell.length_a   1.000
_cell.length_b   1.000
_cell.length_c   1.000
_cell.angle_alpha   90.00
_cell.angle_beta   90.00
_cell.angle_gamma   90.00
#
_symmetry.space_group_name_H-M   'P 1'
#
loop_
_entity.id
_entity.type
_entity.pdbx_description
1 polymer ?
#
loop_
_entity_poly.entity_id
_entity_poly.type
_entity_poly.pdbx_seq_one_letter_code
_entity_poly.pdbx_strand_id
1 'polypeptide(L)' 'SRWFCVLKKDGTSLRIVHSLEPLNTTTIAHSGIPPATEELAARFAGQSCGSCMDLFVGYD' A
#
# COMPACT_ATOMS: atom_id res chain seq x y z
N SER A 1 -12.45 -10.35 14.38
CA SER A 1 -11.74 -9.10 14.05
C SER A 1 -12.56 -7.92 14.57
N ARG A 2 -11.91 -6.83 14.97
CA ARG A 2 -12.58 -5.56 15.30
C ARG A 2 -12.44 -4.62 14.10
N TRP A 3 -13.32 -3.65 13.96
CA TRP A 3 -13.22 -2.63 12.91
C TRP A 3 -13.71 -1.29 13.45
N PHE A 4 -13.25 -0.21 12.83
CA PHE A 4 -13.63 1.15 13.15
C PHE A 4 -13.54 2.04 11.90
N CYS A 5 -14.12 3.23 11.96
CA CYS A 5 -14.04 4.20 10.86
C CYS A 5 -12.99 5.28 11.17
N VAL A 6 -12.25 5.67 10.14
CA VAL A 6 -11.32 6.81 10.17
C VAL A 6 -11.80 7.85 9.18
N LEU A 7 -11.82 9.12 9.60
CA LEU A 7 -12.07 10.25 8.71
C LEU A 7 -10.81 10.48 7.85
N LYS A 8 -10.97 10.47 6.53
CA LYS A 8 -9.86 10.78 5.62
C LYS A 8 -9.48 12.25 5.72
N LYS A 9 -8.30 12.58 5.21
CA LYS A 9 -7.76 13.95 5.19
C LYS A 9 -8.66 14.97 4.48
N ASP A 10 -9.53 14.51 3.58
CA ASP A 10 -10.54 15.36 2.92
C ASP A 10 -11.64 15.88 3.87
N GLY A 11 -11.67 15.41 5.12
CA GLY A 11 -12.58 15.87 6.16
C GLY A 11 -14.02 15.41 5.99
N THR A 12 -14.33 14.62 4.96
CA THR A 12 -15.70 14.23 4.60
C THR A 12 -15.84 12.73 4.38
N SER A 13 -14.85 12.07 3.79
CA SER A 13 -14.90 10.64 3.50
C SER A 13 -14.54 9.82 4.74
N LEU A 14 -15.37 8.84 5.08
CA LEU A 14 -15.03 7.81 6.06
C LEU A 14 -14.39 6.59 5.36
N ARG A 15 -13.42 5.97 6.03
CA ARG A 15 -12.81 4.69 5.61
C ARG A 15 -12.91 3.68 6.74
N ILE A 16 -13.42 2.50 6.44
CA ILE A 16 -13.43 1.37 7.37
C ILE A 16 -12.00 0.83 7.49
N VAL A 17 -11.57 0.60 8.72
CA VAL A 17 -10.27 0.00 9.04
C VAL A 17 -10.52 -1.23 9.90
N HIS A 18 -10.01 -2.37 9.45
CA HIS A 18 -10.01 -3.59 10.24
C HIS A 18 -8.79 -3.59 11.17
N SER A 19 -9.04 -3.78 12.46
CA SER A 19 -8.02 -4.02 13.48
C SER A 19 -7.57 -5.48 13.36
N LEU A 20 -6.41 -5.66 12.72
CA LEU A 20 -5.80 -6.95 12.40
C LEU A 20 -4.58 -7.26 13.28
N GLU A 21 -4.30 -6.47 14.31
CA GLU A 21 -3.16 -6.65 15.22
C GLU A 21 -3.08 -8.07 15.81
N PRO A 22 -4.19 -8.68 16.29
CA PRO A 22 -4.15 -10.06 16.78
C PRO A 22 -3.85 -11.07 15.66
N LEU A 23 -4.39 -10.84 14.46
CA LEU A 23 -4.21 -11.72 13.31
C LEU A 23 -2.78 -11.65 12.78
N ASN A 24 -2.21 -10.46 12.70
CA ASN A 24 -0.84 -10.23 12.25
C ASN A 24 0.18 -10.85 13.21
N THR A 25 -0.16 -11.00 14.50
CA THR A 25 0.71 -11.66 15.49
C THR A 25 0.83 -13.16 15.24
N THR A 26 -0.25 -13.81 14.80
CA THR A 26 -0.28 -15.27 14.55
C THR A 26 0.10 -15.66 13.13
N THR A 27 0.05 -14.71 12.19
CA THR A 27 0.30 -14.98 10.77
C THR A 27 1.79 -15.03 10.52
N ILE A 28 2.28 -16.09 9.85
CA ILE A 28 3.68 -16.16 9.43
C ILE A 28 3.96 -14.99 8.51
N ALA A 29 4.92 -14.15 8.90
CA ALA A 29 5.34 -13.01 8.10
C ALA A 29 6.05 -13.52 6.83
N HIS A 30 5.30 -13.64 5.74
CA HIS A 30 5.89 -13.75 4.42
C HIS A 30 6.09 -12.32 3.91
N SER A 31 7.30 -11.79 4.11
CA SER A 31 7.60 -10.43 3.67
C SER A 31 7.51 -10.36 2.15
N GLY A 32 6.44 -9.74 1.63
CA GLY A 32 6.51 -9.07 0.35
C GLY A 32 7.47 -7.91 0.52
N ILE A 33 8.77 -8.18 0.40
CA ILE A 33 9.80 -7.15 0.44
C ILE A 33 9.35 -6.08 -0.57
N PRO A 34 9.21 -4.82 -0.17
CA PRO A 34 8.86 -3.76 -1.11
C PRO A 34 9.77 -3.88 -2.32
N PRO A 35 9.26 -3.73 -3.55
CA PRO A 35 10.09 -3.80 -4.74
C PRO A 35 11.29 -2.89 -4.55
N ALA A 36 12.48 -3.32 -4.98
CA ALA A 36 13.70 -2.55 -4.85
C ALA A 36 13.57 -1.24 -5.66
N THR A 37 13.04 -0.19 -5.01
CA THR A 37 12.59 1.03 -5.68
C THR A 37 13.73 1.73 -6.37
N GLU A 38 14.92 1.73 -5.77
CA GLU A 38 16.13 2.32 -6.35
C GLU A 38 16.63 1.55 -7.56
N GLU A 39 16.65 0.22 -7.48
CA GLU A 39 17.04 -0.62 -8.62
C GLU A 39 16.05 -0.45 -9.78
N LEU A 40 14.76 -0.39 -9.47
CA LEU A 40 13.72 -0.13 -10.45
C LEU A 40 13.89 1.26 -11.08
N ALA A 41 14.08 2.32 -10.28
CA ALA A 41 14.26 3.68 -10.76
C ALA A 41 15.52 3.85 -11.61
N ALA A 42 16.63 3.23 -11.20
CA ALA A 42 17.90 3.27 -11.93
C ALA A 42 17.79 2.70 -13.36
N ARG A 43 16.95 1.69 -13.58
CA ARG A 43 16.69 1.12 -14.92
C ARG A 43 16.05 2.10 -15.90
N PHE A 44 15.40 3.16 -15.39
CA PHE A 44 14.77 4.20 -16.20
C PHE A 44 15.57 5.52 -16.21
N ALA A 45 16.77 5.55 -15.62
CA ALA A 45 17.62 6.74 -15.64
C ALA A 45 18.00 7.12 -17.09
N GLY A 46 17.98 8.42 -17.39
CA GLY A 46 18.29 8.94 -18.72
C GLY A 46 17.17 8.84 -19.76
N GLN A 47 16.01 8.29 -19.42
CA GLN A 47 14.83 8.36 -20.27
C GLN A 47 14.27 9.79 -20.28
N SER A 48 13.95 10.31 -21.45
CA SER A 48 13.41 11.67 -21.62
C SER A 48 11.94 11.81 -21.21
N CYS A 49 11.22 10.69 -21.08
CA CYS A 49 9.84 10.64 -20.64
C CYS A 49 9.53 9.28 -19.99
N GLY A 50 8.68 9.28 -18.96
CA GLY A 50 8.16 8.09 -18.31
C GLY A 50 6.69 8.26 -17.93
N SER A 51 5.97 7.16 -17.78
CA SER A 51 4.58 7.15 -17.33
C SER A 51 4.39 6.09 -16.24
N CYS A 52 3.51 6.38 -15.29
CA CYS A 52 3.12 5.47 -14.22
C CYS A 52 1.60 5.37 -14.21
N MET A 53 1.09 4.16 -14.04
CA MET A 53 -0.33 3.89 -13.95
C MET A 53 -0.62 3.22 -12.61
N ASP A 54 -1.48 3.85 -11.81
CA ASP A 54 -2.04 3.21 -10.63
C ASP A 54 -3.29 2.43 -11.06
N LEU A 55 -3.22 1.11 -10.89
CA LEU A 55 -4.31 0.20 -11.22
C LEU A 55 -5.36 0.12 -10.10
N PHE A 56 -5.08 0.65 -8.90
CA PHE A 56 -5.94 0.51 -7.72
C PHE A 56 -6.25 -0.97 -7.35
N VAL A 57 -5.39 -1.92 -7.73
CA VAL A 57 -5.59 -3.37 -7.51
C VAL A 57 -4.78 -3.95 -6.34
N GLY A 58 -4.03 -3.12 -5.61
CA GLY A 58 -3.19 -3.62 -4.52
C GLY A 58 -3.99 -4.31 -3.41
N TYR A 59 -5.14 -3.71 -3.05
CA TYR A 59 -6.12 -4.19 -2.09
C TYR A 59 -7.47 -3.50 -2.39
N ASP A 60 -8.58 -4.17 -2.12
CA ASP A 60 -9.95 -3.59 -2.14
C ASP A 60 -10.32 -2.89 -0.81
#